data_AF-A0A345U9Y4-F1
#
_entry.id   AF-A0A345U9Y4-F1
#
_cell.length_a   1.000
_cell.length_b   1.000
_cell.length_c   1.000
_cell.angle_alpha   90.00
_cell.angle_beta   90.00
_cell.angle_gamma   90.00
#
_symmetry.space_group_name_H-M   'P 1'
#
loop_
_entity.id
_entity.type
_entity.pdbx_description
1 polymer ?
#
loop_
_entity_poly.entity_id
_entity_poly.type
_entity_poly.pdbx_seq_one_letter_code
_entity_poly.pdbx_strand_id
1 'polypeptide(L)'
;MSIIQDKARPVFPFTAIVGQEEMKLALILNVIDPKIGGVMIMGDRGTGKSTTIRAIADLLPQIEVVEDDLFNSHPYDYELMSDFVKNQVENGKQLSTLFINVPMVDLPLGATEDRVCGTIDIEKALSEGIKTFEPGLLAKANRGILYVDEVNLLDDHLVDVLLDAAASGWNTVEREGISIRHPARFVLVGSGNPEEGELRPQLLDRFGMHAEIRTVKEPSLRVKIVEQRSKFDTNPYMCLKEFQEQQDKLKNSIIEAQKRLPDVTIDYDLRVKISEICGALDVDGLRGDIVTNRAAKAFAAYNDKDQVDIGDIKTVITLCLRHRLRKDPLETIDSGNKVRQVVNNILTE
;
A
#
# COMPACT_ATOMS: atom_id res chain seq x y z
N MET A 1 -26.72 25.70 -4.11
CA MET A 1 -25.51 26.28 -3.50
C MET A 1 -25.43 25.83 -2.05
N SER A 2 -24.86 24.66 -1.81
CA SER A 2 -24.28 24.29 -0.52
C SER A 2 -22.87 23.81 -0.84
N ILE A 3 -21.97 24.77 -1.03
CA ILE A 3 -20.55 24.48 -1.10
C ILE A 3 -20.19 24.11 0.34
N ILE A 4 -20.32 22.83 0.67
CA ILE A 4 -19.60 22.24 1.78
C ILE A 4 -18.15 22.37 1.33
N GLN A 5 -17.49 23.47 1.73
CA GLN A 5 -16.05 23.51 1.72
C GLN A 5 -15.63 22.39 2.67
N ASP A 6 -15.26 21.24 2.11
CA ASP A 6 -14.56 20.18 2.82
C ASP A 6 -13.26 20.78 3.35
N LYS A 7 -13.33 21.46 4.49
CA LYS A 7 -12.16 21.63 5.33
C LYS A 7 -11.76 20.22 5.73
N ALA A 8 -10.79 19.68 5.01
CA ALA A 8 -10.18 18.40 5.30
C ALA A 8 -9.94 18.33 6.82
N ARG A 9 -10.57 17.35 7.47
CA ARG A 9 -10.40 17.18 8.91
C ARG A 9 -8.92 16.97 9.17
N PRO A 10 -8.34 17.66 10.16
CA PRO A 10 -6.92 17.49 10.46
C PRO A 10 -6.65 16.01 10.76
N VAL A 11 -5.63 15.47 10.10
CA VAL A 11 -5.18 14.08 10.27
C VAL A 11 -4.07 14.05 11.31
N PHE A 12 -3.97 12.96 12.08
CA PHE A 12 -2.92 12.82 13.06
C PHE A 12 -1.55 12.67 12.35
N PRO A 13 -0.51 13.41 12.72
CA PRO A 13 0.76 13.39 11.98
C PRO A 13 1.46 12.03 12.07
N PHE A 14 1.94 11.52 10.94
CA PHE A 14 2.54 10.19 10.82
C PHE A 14 3.79 10.04 11.70
N THR A 15 4.63 11.08 11.74
CA THR A 15 5.83 11.13 12.59
C THR A 15 5.55 11.17 14.09
N ALA A 16 4.34 11.59 14.49
CA ALA A 16 3.96 11.64 15.91
C ALA A 16 3.48 10.30 16.45
N ILE A 17 3.15 9.35 15.58
CA ILE A 17 2.68 8.01 15.97
C ILE A 17 3.81 7.31 16.72
N VAL A 18 3.55 6.83 17.93
CA VAL A 18 4.58 6.17 18.75
C VAL A 18 4.50 4.66 18.60
N GLY A 19 5.66 4.05 18.32
CA GLY A 19 5.74 2.62 18.02
C GLY A 19 5.24 2.30 16.61
N GLN A 20 4.83 1.04 16.41
CA GLN A 20 4.42 0.51 15.11
C GLN A 20 5.50 0.61 14.03
N GLU A 21 6.77 0.55 14.41
CA GLU A 21 7.90 0.76 13.48
C GLU A 21 7.85 -0.23 12.30
N GLU A 22 7.44 -1.47 12.55
CA GLU A 22 7.25 -2.49 11.52
C GLU A 22 6.18 -2.10 10.48
N MET A 23 5.02 -1.58 10.93
CA MET A 23 3.96 -1.10 10.05
C MET A 23 4.38 0.15 9.28
N LYS A 24 5.00 1.13 9.96
CA LYS A 24 5.45 2.37 9.34
C LYS A 24 6.45 2.08 8.22
N LEU A 25 7.42 1.21 8.51
CA LEU A 25 8.41 0.79 7.53
C LEU A 25 7.74 0.13 6.32
N ALA A 26 6.84 -0.85 6.55
CA ALA A 26 6.15 -1.53 5.45
C ALA A 26 5.35 -0.57 4.56
N LEU A 27 4.67 0.42 5.16
CA LEU A 27 3.94 1.45 4.42
C LEU A 27 4.89 2.36 3.61
N ILE A 28 5.96 2.86 4.23
CA ILE A 28 6.96 3.70 3.55
C ILE A 28 7.57 2.96 2.35
N LEU A 29 7.96 1.70 2.53
CA LEU A 29 8.56 0.92 1.45
C LEU A 29 7.59 0.70 0.29
N ASN A 30 6.29 0.44 0.57
CA ASN A 30 5.28 0.30 -0.48
C ASN A 30 4.92 1.62 -1.16
N VAL A 31 5.09 2.76 -0.50
CA VAL A 31 5.00 4.07 -1.14
C VAL A 31 6.19 4.30 -2.08
N ILE A 32 7.39 3.89 -1.67
CA ILE A 32 8.61 4.03 -2.49
C ILE A 32 8.55 3.11 -3.71
N ASP A 33 8.22 1.84 -3.51
CA ASP A 33 8.00 0.86 -4.57
C ASP A 33 6.63 0.16 -4.41
N PRO A 34 5.58 0.68 -5.08
CA PRO A 34 4.26 0.06 -5.08
C PRO A 34 4.24 -1.37 -5.63
N LYS A 35 5.26 -1.75 -6.42
CA LYS A 35 5.36 -3.09 -7.00
C LYS A 35 5.83 -4.14 -5.97
N ILE A 36 6.11 -3.76 -4.72
CA ILE A 36 6.29 -4.70 -3.61
C ILE A 36 5.03 -5.54 -3.41
N GLY A 37 3.83 -5.00 -3.68
CA GLY A 37 2.59 -5.77 -3.69
C GLY A 37 1.74 -5.62 -2.42
N GLY A 38 1.81 -4.46 -1.76
CA GLY A 38 0.93 -4.10 -0.66
C GLY A 38 1.37 -4.62 0.71
N VAL A 39 0.58 -4.27 1.73
CA VAL A 39 0.86 -4.57 3.13
C VAL A 39 -0.37 -5.21 3.78
N MET A 40 -0.19 -6.38 4.40
CA MET A 40 -1.14 -6.97 5.33
C MET A 40 -0.75 -6.59 6.76
N ILE A 41 -1.72 -6.11 7.54
CA ILE A 41 -1.50 -5.56 8.87
C ILE A 41 -2.34 -6.32 9.89
N MET A 42 -1.70 -7.23 10.61
CA MET A 42 -2.34 -8.04 11.65
C MET A 42 -2.05 -7.48 13.04
N GLY A 43 -3.04 -7.51 13.93
CA GLY A 43 -2.88 -6.97 15.29
C GLY A 43 -4.19 -6.62 15.97
N ASP A 44 -4.10 -6.35 17.27
CA ASP A 44 -5.25 -6.17 18.15
C ASP A 44 -6.11 -4.95 17.76
N ARG A 45 -7.39 -4.99 18.15
CA ARG A 45 -8.29 -3.83 18.05
C ARG A 45 -7.78 -2.68 18.92
N GLY A 46 -7.99 -1.45 18.44
CA GLY A 46 -7.57 -0.24 19.16
C GLY A 46 -6.07 0.08 19.08
N THR A 47 -5.31 -0.64 18.24
CA THR A 47 -3.89 -0.35 17.99
C THR A 47 -3.65 0.87 17.11
N GLY A 48 -4.68 1.41 16.43
CA GLY A 48 -4.58 2.65 15.64
C GLY A 48 -4.17 2.46 14.18
N LYS A 49 -4.36 1.27 13.60
CA LYS A 49 -4.00 0.92 12.21
C LYS A 49 -4.54 1.92 11.19
N SER A 50 -5.85 2.17 11.22
CA SER A 50 -6.50 3.07 10.25
C SER A 50 -6.07 4.54 10.44
N THR A 51 -5.64 4.93 11.64
CA THR A 51 -5.04 6.26 11.89
C THR A 51 -3.70 6.39 11.17
N THR A 52 -2.83 5.38 11.29
CA THR A 52 -1.50 5.38 10.66
C THR A 52 -1.59 5.39 9.13
N ILE A 53 -2.58 4.68 8.55
CA ILE A 53 -2.80 4.65 7.10
C ILE A 53 -3.29 6.00 6.58
N ARG A 54 -4.22 6.66 7.30
CA ARG A 54 -4.63 8.04 6.97
C ARG A 54 -3.47 9.01 7.09
N ALA A 55 -2.64 8.85 8.12
CA ALA A 55 -1.50 9.71 8.35
C ALA A 55 -0.43 9.61 7.24
N ILE A 56 -0.17 8.40 6.71
CA ILE A 56 0.76 8.26 5.58
C ILE A 56 0.17 8.89 4.32
N ALA A 57 -1.12 8.70 4.02
CA ALA A 57 -1.77 9.30 2.85
C ALA A 57 -1.69 10.84 2.85
N ASP A 58 -1.90 11.46 4.01
CA ASP A 58 -1.82 12.92 4.21
C ASP A 58 -0.38 13.45 4.10
N LEU A 59 0.62 12.62 4.44
CA LEU A 59 2.04 12.98 4.35
C LEU A 59 2.56 13.06 2.90
N LEU A 60 2.00 12.26 2.00
CA LEU A 60 2.52 12.11 0.64
C LEU A 60 2.47 13.44 -0.17
N PRO A 61 3.39 13.62 -1.13
CA PRO A 61 3.30 14.74 -2.05
C PRO A 61 2.00 14.70 -2.85
N GLN A 62 1.51 15.89 -3.19
CA GLN A 62 0.40 16.01 -4.13
C GLN A 62 0.80 15.43 -5.48
N ILE A 63 -0.14 14.77 -6.14
CA ILE A 63 0.04 14.18 -7.45
C ILE A 63 -0.61 15.07 -8.51
N GLU A 64 0.08 15.23 -9.63
CA GLU A 64 -0.46 15.91 -10.80
C GLU A 64 -1.39 14.95 -11.56
N VAL A 65 -2.63 15.38 -11.82
CA VAL A 65 -3.67 14.59 -12.52
C VAL A 65 -4.31 15.42 -13.63
N VAL A 66 -4.88 14.74 -14.62
CA VAL A 66 -5.68 15.38 -15.68
C VAL A 66 -7.06 15.75 -15.13
N GLU A 67 -7.48 17.01 -15.30
CA GLU A 67 -8.69 17.57 -14.68
C GLU A 67 -9.98 16.87 -15.11
N ASP A 68 -10.10 16.51 -16.39
CA ASP A 68 -11.31 15.93 -16.97
C ASP A 68 -11.33 14.39 -16.97
N ASP A 69 -10.42 13.74 -16.23
CA ASP A 69 -10.29 12.28 -16.22
C ASP A 69 -10.84 11.65 -14.93
N LEU A 70 -11.67 10.61 -15.09
CA LEU A 70 -12.30 9.89 -13.97
C LEU A 70 -11.34 8.96 -13.22
N PHE A 71 -10.12 8.77 -13.72
CA PHE A 71 -9.17 7.77 -13.26
C PHE A 71 -7.88 8.39 -12.70
N ASN A 72 -7.83 9.70 -12.47
CA ASN A 72 -6.62 10.39 -11.98
C ASN A 72 -5.38 10.13 -12.86
N SER A 73 -5.56 10.03 -14.19
CA SER A 73 -4.49 9.67 -15.13
C SER A 73 -3.25 10.55 -14.99
N HIS A 74 -2.08 9.95 -15.21
CA HIS A 74 -0.81 10.68 -15.21
C HIS A 74 -0.68 11.52 -16.49
N PRO A 75 -0.27 12.79 -16.42
CA PRO A 75 -0.17 13.65 -17.60
C PRO A 75 0.97 13.25 -18.57
N TYR A 76 2.00 12.56 -18.08
CA TYR A 76 3.20 12.22 -18.85
C TYR A 76 3.53 10.72 -18.97
N ASP A 77 2.89 9.84 -18.18
CA ASP A 77 3.22 8.42 -18.15
C ASP A 77 2.15 7.64 -18.89
N TYR A 78 2.50 7.15 -20.07
CA TYR A 78 1.58 6.45 -20.97
C TYR A 78 1.01 5.16 -20.36
N GLU A 79 1.73 4.50 -19.45
CA GLU A 79 1.23 3.30 -18.76
C GLU A 79 0.15 3.63 -17.73
N LEU A 80 0.09 4.88 -17.28
CA LEU A 80 -0.83 5.39 -16.26
C LEU A 80 -1.94 6.27 -16.85
N MET A 81 -2.06 6.32 -18.18
CA MET A 81 -3.12 7.05 -18.88
C MET A 81 -4.30 6.12 -19.18
N SER A 82 -5.52 6.63 -18.93
CA SER A 82 -6.74 6.06 -19.48
C SER A 82 -6.75 6.17 -21.01
N ASP A 83 -7.55 5.33 -21.68
CA ASP A 83 -7.66 5.38 -23.14
C ASP A 83 -8.20 6.74 -23.62
N PHE A 84 -9.01 7.41 -22.81
CA PHE A 84 -9.47 8.78 -23.08
C PHE A 84 -8.30 9.77 -23.14
N VAL A 85 -7.42 9.74 -22.13
CA VAL A 85 -6.26 10.65 -22.08
C VAL A 85 -5.26 10.32 -23.17
N LYS A 86 -5.00 9.03 -23.45
CA LYS A 86 -4.14 8.61 -24.57
C LYS A 86 -4.61 9.19 -25.90
N ASN A 87 -5.89 9.07 -26.20
CA ASN A 87 -6.48 9.63 -27.41
C ASN A 87 -6.32 11.16 -27.48
N GLN A 88 -6.40 11.88 -26.36
CA GLN A 88 -6.19 13.33 -26.35
C GLN A 88 -4.73 13.70 -26.64
N VAL A 89 -3.77 12.99 -26.05
CA VAL A 89 -2.34 13.18 -26.28
C VAL A 89 -1.96 12.87 -27.74
N GLU A 90 -2.46 11.76 -28.28
CA GLU A 90 -2.21 11.36 -29.68
C GLU A 90 -2.79 12.36 -30.68
N ASN A 91 -3.92 13.00 -30.35
CA ASN A 91 -4.52 14.07 -31.15
C ASN A 91 -3.87 15.45 -30.92
N GLY A 92 -2.79 15.54 -30.14
CA GLY A 92 -2.06 16.78 -29.87
C GLY A 92 -2.85 17.82 -29.07
N LYS A 93 -3.88 17.40 -28.32
CA LYS A 93 -4.64 18.31 -27.46
C LYS A 93 -3.84 18.64 -26.20
N GLN A 94 -3.96 19.89 -25.75
CA GLN A 94 -3.36 20.33 -24.49
C GLN A 94 -4.21 19.82 -23.33
N LEU A 95 -3.61 19.04 -22.44
CA LEU A 95 -4.26 18.54 -21.23
C LEU A 95 -4.24 19.63 -20.15
N SER A 96 -5.38 19.89 -19.51
CA SER A 96 -5.44 20.63 -18.25
C SER A 96 -5.04 19.70 -17.10
N THR A 97 -4.13 20.17 -16.25
CA THR A 97 -3.66 19.43 -15.07
C THR A 97 -3.94 20.18 -13.79
N LEU A 98 -4.13 19.43 -12.71
CA LEU A 98 -4.28 19.94 -11.36
C LEU A 98 -3.54 19.05 -10.36
N PHE A 99 -3.21 19.60 -9.20
CA PHE A 99 -2.58 18.85 -8.11
C PHE A 99 -3.62 18.45 -7.07
N ILE A 100 -3.74 17.15 -6.80
CA ILE A 100 -4.56 16.61 -5.72
C ILE A 100 -3.71 15.94 -4.65
N ASN A 101 -4.24 15.84 -3.44
CA ASN A 101 -3.68 14.93 -2.43
C ASN A 101 -3.83 13.48 -2.90
N VAL A 102 -2.93 12.61 -2.44
CA VAL A 102 -2.98 11.19 -2.77
C VAL A 102 -4.34 10.61 -2.31
N PRO A 103 -5.11 9.98 -3.22
CA PRO A 103 -6.42 9.49 -2.85
C PRO A 103 -6.28 8.31 -1.90
N MET A 104 -6.99 8.37 -0.78
CA MET A 104 -7.17 7.25 0.14
C MET A 104 -8.61 6.79 0.06
N VAL A 105 -8.81 5.55 -0.35
CA VAL A 105 -10.14 4.95 -0.52
C VAL A 105 -10.31 3.82 0.49
N ASP A 106 -11.34 3.93 1.32
CA ASP A 106 -11.75 2.88 2.26
C ASP A 106 -12.73 1.94 1.55
N LEU A 107 -12.43 0.63 1.55
CA LEU A 107 -13.31 -0.41 1.04
C LEU A 107 -14.18 -0.96 2.19
N PRO A 108 -15.51 -0.78 2.14
CA PRO A 108 -16.39 -1.32 3.16
C PRO A 108 -16.60 -2.83 2.96
N LEU A 109 -16.80 -3.56 4.06
CA LEU A 109 -17.02 -5.03 4.03
C LEU A 109 -18.18 -5.46 3.12
N GLY A 110 -19.26 -4.68 3.09
CA GLY A 110 -20.44 -4.96 2.26
C GLY A 110 -20.40 -4.31 0.86
N ALA A 111 -19.21 -4.01 0.33
CA ALA A 111 -19.08 -3.49 -1.03
C ALA A 111 -19.51 -4.56 -2.05
N THR A 112 -20.35 -4.19 -3.01
CA THR A 112 -20.63 -5.05 -4.16
C THR A 112 -19.49 -4.96 -5.18
N GLU A 113 -19.31 -6.00 -5.99
CA GLU A 113 -18.33 -6.01 -7.10
C GLU A 113 -18.49 -4.78 -8.01
N ASP A 114 -19.73 -4.43 -8.35
CA ASP A 114 -20.15 -3.22 -9.07
C ASP A 114 -19.58 -1.93 -8.47
N ARG A 115 -19.62 -1.80 -7.15
CA ARG A 115 -19.11 -0.62 -6.46
C ARG A 115 -17.58 -0.59 -6.46
N VAL A 116 -16.94 -1.76 -6.43
CA VAL A 116 -15.47 -1.88 -6.41
C VAL A 116 -14.90 -1.62 -7.80
N CYS A 117 -15.39 -2.36 -8.80
CA CYS A 117 -14.87 -2.36 -10.18
C CYS A 117 -15.44 -1.21 -11.01
N GLY A 118 -16.67 -0.80 -10.72
CA GLY A 118 -17.46 0.10 -11.55
C GLY A 118 -18.50 -0.65 -12.38
N THR A 119 -19.47 0.11 -12.90
CA THR A 119 -20.60 -0.42 -13.67
C THR A 119 -20.73 0.30 -14.99
N ILE A 120 -21.48 -0.31 -15.90
CA ILE A 120 -21.82 0.29 -17.20
C ILE A 120 -23.31 0.64 -17.14
N ASP A 121 -23.65 1.90 -17.40
CA ASP A 121 -25.03 2.35 -17.49
C ASP A 121 -25.64 1.85 -18.82
N ILE A 122 -26.37 0.74 -18.70
CA ILE A 122 -26.98 0.04 -19.84
C ILE A 122 -28.10 0.88 -20.46
N GLU A 123 -28.88 1.60 -19.65
CA GLU A 123 -30.00 2.39 -20.14
C GLU A 123 -29.51 3.50 -21.06
N LYS A 124 -28.45 4.23 -20.68
CA LYS A 124 -27.82 5.23 -21.55
C LYS A 124 -27.10 4.63 -22.76
N ALA A 125 -26.46 3.47 -22.58
CA ALA A 125 -25.79 2.79 -23.68
C ALA A 125 -26.77 2.34 -24.77
N LEU A 126 -27.97 1.87 -24.40
CA LEU A 126 -29.01 1.41 -25.34
C LEU A 126 -29.88 2.55 -25.90
N SER A 127 -30.21 3.56 -25.09
CA SER A 127 -31.10 4.65 -25.49
C SER A 127 -30.39 5.77 -26.27
N GLU A 128 -29.20 6.18 -25.81
CA GLU A 128 -28.44 7.30 -26.37
C GLU A 128 -27.25 6.84 -27.22
N GLY A 129 -26.90 5.54 -27.18
CA GLY A 129 -25.69 5.01 -27.82
C GLY A 129 -24.39 5.44 -27.12
N ILE A 130 -24.49 6.09 -25.95
CA ILE A 130 -23.37 6.64 -25.19
C ILE A 130 -22.96 5.64 -24.12
N LYS A 131 -21.76 5.07 -24.27
CA LYS A 131 -21.15 4.19 -23.25
C LYS A 131 -20.78 5.02 -22.03
N THR A 132 -21.65 5.08 -21.04
CA THR A 132 -21.37 5.78 -19.78
C THR A 132 -20.90 4.76 -18.74
N PHE A 133 -19.63 4.85 -18.35
CA PHE A 133 -19.04 4.03 -17.29
C PHE A 133 -19.09 4.79 -15.97
N GLU A 134 -19.61 4.15 -14.92
CA GLU A 134 -19.59 4.69 -13.57
C GLU A 134 -18.35 4.16 -12.84
N PRO A 135 -17.40 5.04 -12.47
CA PRO A 135 -16.14 4.62 -11.86
C PRO A 135 -16.35 4.05 -10.46
N GLY A 136 -15.84 2.84 -10.24
CA GLY A 136 -15.81 2.17 -8.94
C GLY A 136 -14.76 2.73 -7.97
N LEU A 137 -14.60 2.05 -6.84
CA LEU A 137 -13.56 2.36 -5.85
C LEU A 137 -12.15 2.20 -6.41
N LEU A 138 -11.91 1.23 -7.30
CA LEU A 138 -10.60 1.01 -7.93
C LEU A 138 -10.16 2.18 -8.81
N ALA A 139 -11.10 2.79 -9.53
CA ALA A 139 -10.82 4.00 -10.33
C ALA A 139 -10.39 5.16 -9.44
N LYS A 140 -11.09 5.38 -8.31
CA LYS A 140 -10.77 6.43 -7.35
C LYS A 140 -9.46 6.19 -6.61
N ALA A 141 -9.10 4.92 -6.39
CA ALA A 141 -7.87 4.54 -5.72
C ALA A 141 -6.63 4.64 -6.64
N ASN A 142 -6.80 4.82 -7.95
CA ASN A 142 -5.66 4.90 -8.88
C ASN A 142 -4.68 6.00 -8.45
N ARG A 143 -3.39 5.64 -8.43
CA ARG A 143 -2.25 6.41 -7.92
C ARG A 143 -2.36 6.79 -6.44
N GLY A 144 -3.09 5.98 -5.68
CA GLY A 144 -3.35 6.20 -4.26
C GLY A 144 -3.21 4.96 -3.40
N ILE A 145 -3.98 4.94 -2.31
CA ILE A 145 -4.00 3.87 -1.31
C ILE A 145 -5.42 3.32 -1.24
N LEU A 146 -5.54 1.99 -1.37
CA LEU A 146 -6.78 1.27 -1.12
C LEU A 146 -6.68 0.56 0.22
N TYR A 147 -7.47 0.99 1.19
CA TYR A 147 -7.54 0.39 2.51
C TYR A 147 -8.73 -0.58 2.59
N VAL A 148 -8.46 -1.80 3.02
CA VAL A 148 -9.48 -2.81 3.31
C VAL A 148 -9.44 -3.11 4.80
N ASP A 149 -10.50 -2.73 5.51
CA ASP A 149 -10.65 -3.07 6.93
C ASP A 149 -11.20 -4.49 7.07
N GLU A 150 -10.68 -5.23 8.05
CA GLU A 150 -11.07 -6.63 8.32
C GLU A 150 -11.10 -7.52 7.06
N VAL A 151 -9.98 -7.62 6.34
CA VAL A 151 -9.83 -8.43 5.10
C VAL A 151 -10.29 -9.88 5.28
N ASN A 152 -10.21 -10.40 6.50
CA ASN A 152 -10.67 -11.74 6.88
C ASN A 152 -12.16 -11.97 6.58
N LEU A 153 -12.96 -10.90 6.53
CA LEU A 153 -14.42 -10.95 6.35
C LEU A 153 -14.86 -10.59 4.92
N LEU A 154 -13.91 -10.27 4.03
CA LEU A 154 -14.22 -9.87 2.67
C LEU A 154 -14.56 -11.10 1.82
N ASP A 155 -15.54 -10.95 0.91
CA ASP A 155 -15.94 -12.02 -0.01
C ASP A 155 -14.82 -12.43 -0.96
N ASP A 156 -14.64 -13.74 -1.17
CA ASP A 156 -13.53 -14.32 -1.93
C ASP A 156 -13.34 -13.68 -3.32
N HIS A 157 -14.44 -13.50 -4.05
CA HIS A 157 -14.42 -12.91 -5.40
C HIS A 157 -13.89 -11.47 -5.41
N LEU A 158 -14.21 -10.66 -4.39
CA LEU A 158 -13.71 -9.29 -4.30
C LEU A 158 -12.21 -9.30 -4.04
N VAL A 159 -11.73 -10.18 -3.17
CA VAL A 159 -10.31 -10.21 -2.85
C VAL A 159 -9.47 -10.57 -4.08
N ASP A 160 -9.92 -11.54 -4.88
CA ASP A 160 -9.23 -11.92 -6.12
C ASP A 160 -9.13 -10.74 -7.09
N VAL A 161 -10.23 -10.03 -7.31
CA VAL A 161 -10.25 -8.84 -8.18
C VAL A 161 -9.32 -7.74 -7.66
N LEU A 162 -9.33 -7.48 -6.35
CA LEU A 162 -8.45 -6.47 -5.74
C LEU A 162 -6.97 -6.81 -5.90
N LEU A 163 -6.61 -8.07 -5.70
CA LEU A 163 -5.23 -8.53 -5.80
C LEU A 163 -4.74 -8.57 -7.25
N ASP A 164 -5.61 -8.94 -8.19
CA ASP A 164 -5.29 -8.90 -9.62
C ASP A 164 -5.15 -7.45 -10.12
N ALA A 165 -6.00 -6.53 -9.67
CA ALA A 165 -5.88 -5.12 -9.97
C ALA A 165 -4.60 -4.52 -9.37
N ALA A 166 -4.27 -4.84 -8.11
CA ALA A 166 -3.05 -4.37 -7.46
C ALA A 166 -1.78 -4.91 -8.12
N ALA A 167 -1.78 -6.16 -8.59
CA ALA A 167 -0.63 -6.79 -9.24
C ALA A 167 -0.45 -6.33 -10.69
N SER A 168 -1.53 -6.27 -11.47
CA SER A 168 -1.49 -5.86 -12.88
C SER A 168 -1.39 -4.35 -13.05
N GLY A 169 -1.89 -3.59 -12.07
CA GLY A 169 -2.04 -2.14 -12.15
C GLY A 169 -3.19 -1.67 -13.03
N TRP A 170 -4.08 -2.58 -13.43
CA TRP A 170 -5.22 -2.29 -14.31
C TRP A 170 -6.47 -2.99 -13.79
N ASN A 171 -7.60 -2.31 -13.89
CA ASN A 171 -8.91 -2.91 -13.66
C ASN A 171 -9.58 -3.16 -15.01
N THR A 172 -10.18 -4.34 -15.17
CA THR A 172 -10.91 -4.72 -16.39
C THR A 172 -12.32 -5.10 -16.00
N VAL A 173 -13.31 -4.44 -16.58
CA VAL A 173 -14.73 -4.66 -16.34
C VAL A 173 -15.34 -5.21 -17.62
N GLU A 174 -15.80 -6.46 -17.55
CA GLU A 174 -16.43 -7.16 -18.68
C GLU A 174 -17.89 -7.47 -18.35
N ARG A 175 -18.83 -6.81 -19.03
CA ARG A 175 -20.27 -7.06 -18.88
C ARG A 175 -21.01 -6.97 -20.19
N GLU A 176 -21.91 -7.92 -20.45
CA GLU A 176 -22.83 -7.93 -21.60
C GLU A 176 -22.12 -7.67 -22.96
N GLY A 177 -20.93 -8.24 -23.14
CA GLY A 177 -20.14 -8.10 -24.37
C GLY A 177 -19.33 -6.79 -24.50
N ILE A 178 -19.31 -5.95 -23.48
CA ILE A 178 -18.50 -4.73 -23.40
C ILE A 178 -17.35 -4.97 -22.43
N SER A 179 -16.12 -4.72 -22.88
CA SER A 179 -14.91 -4.74 -22.04
C SER A 179 -14.37 -3.31 -21.94
N ILE A 180 -14.26 -2.81 -20.71
CA ILE A 180 -13.65 -1.51 -20.38
C ILE A 180 -12.46 -1.78 -19.48
N ARG A 181 -11.34 -1.13 -19.77
CA ARG A 181 -10.11 -1.26 -19.00
C ARG A 181 -9.60 0.12 -18.60
N HIS A 182 -9.19 0.28 -17.35
CA HIS A 182 -8.66 1.55 -16.84
C HIS A 182 -7.49 1.34 -15.88
N PRO A 183 -6.58 2.33 -15.72
CA PRO A 183 -5.48 2.21 -14.79
C PRO A 183 -5.99 2.14 -13.34
N ALA A 184 -5.35 1.28 -12.55
CA ALA A 184 -5.66 1.05 -11.15
C ALA A 184 -4.37 0.68 -10.38
N ARG A 185 -3.34 1.53 -10.47
CA ARG A 185 -2.10 1.36 -9.69
C ARG A 185 -2.27 1.98 -8.32
N PHE A 186 -2.44 1.18 -7.30
CA PHE A 186 -2.60 1.64 -5.92
C PHE A 186 -1.82 0.76 -4.95
N VAL A 187 -1.50 1.32 -3.78
CA VAL A 187 -0.96 0.53 -2.67
C VAL A 187 -2.12 -0.11 -1.93
N LEU A 188 -2.20 -1.45 -2.00
CA LEU A 188 -3.20 -2.22 -1.25
C LEU A 188 -2.75 -2.37 0.20
N VAL A 189 -3.58 -1.92 1.14
CA VAL A 189 -3.37 -2.09 2.57
C VAL A 189 -4.53 -2.87 3.17
N GLY A 190 -4.26 -4.09 3.60
CA GLY A 190 -5.20 -4.92 4.32
C GLY A 190 -4.99 -4.84 5.82
N SER A 191 -6.05 -4.71 6.60
CA SER A 191 -6.01 -4.86 8.06
C SER A 191 -6.83 -6.09 8.46
N GLY A 192 -6.36 -6.83 9.47
CA GLY A 192 -7.09 -7.95 10.04
C GLY A 192 -6.83 -8.14 11.52
N ASN A 193 -7.77 -8.79 12.20
CA ASN A 193 -7.64 -9.22 13.58
C ASN A 193 -7.43 -10.75 13.62
N PRO A 194 -6.30 -11.26 14.15
CA PRO A 194 -6.08 -12.69 14.29
C PRO A 194 -7.19 -13.44 15.03
N GLU A 195 -7.92 -12.78 15.95
CA GLU A 195 -9.01 -13.40 16.72
C GLU A 195 -10.28 -13.64 15.90
N GLU A 196 -10.46 -12.96 14.76
CA GLU A 196 -11.67 -13.03 13.93
C GLU A 196 -11.61 -14.09 12.83
N GLY A 197 -10.50 -14.83 12.75
CA GLY A 197 -10.27 -15.87 11.76
C GLY A 197 -8.88 -15.78 11.12
N GLU A 198 -8.38 -16.91 10.65
CA GLU A 198 -7.15 -16.93 9.85
C GLU A 198 -7.44 -16.50 8.41
N LEU A 199 -6.49 -15.74 7.84
CA LEU A 199 -6.52 -15.39 6.43
C LEU A 199 -6.29 -16.62 5.57
N ARG A 200 -6.95 -16.67 4.43
CA ARG A 200 -6.72 -17.73 3.44
C ARG A 200 -5.27 -17.67 2.92
N PRO A 201 -4.58 -18.81 2.76
CA PRO A 201 -3.19 -18.83 2.29
C PRO A 201 -2.96 -18.12 0.95
N GLN A 202 -3.93 -18.16 0.03
CA GLN A 202 -3.85 -17.49 -1.27
C GLN A 202 -3.75 -15.97 -1.13
N LEU A 203 -4.40 -15.40 -0.11
CA LEU A 203 -4.34 -13.96 0.17
C LEU A 203 -2.98 -13.60 0.72
N LEU A 204 -2.51 -14.36 1.71
CA LEU A 204 -1.22 -14.16 2.33
C LEU A 204 -0.11 -14.17 1.29
N ASP A 205 -0.05 -15.18 0.42
CA ASP A 205 0.99 -15.23 -0.61
C ASP A 205 0.98 -14.01 -1.55
N ARG A 206 -0.21 -13.47 -1.82
CA ARG A 206 -0.38 -12.33 -2.72
C ARG A 206 -0.03 -10.97 -2.09
N PHE A 207 -0.05 -10.84 -0.77
CA PHE A 207 0.49 -9.64 -0.12
C PHE A 207 2.02 -9.63 -0.17
N GLY A 208 2.59 -8.48 -0.52
CA GLY A 208 4.03 -8.26 -0.51
C GLY A 208 4.59 -8.42 0.89
N MET A 209 4.11 -7.59 1.83
CA MET A 209 4.59 -7.55 3.20
C MET A 209 3.50 -7.91 4.21
N HIS A 210 3.92 -8.50 5.32
CA HIS A 210 3.07 -8.75 6.48
C HIS A 210 3.68 -8.10 7.72
N ALA A 211 3.01 -7.07 8.22
CA ALA A 211 3.39 -6.34 9.42
C ALA A 211 2.50 -6.76 10.60
N GLU A 212 3.13 -7.15 11.71
CA GLU A 212 2.43 -7.38 12.97
C GLU A 212 2.48 -6.16 13.88
N ILE A 213 1.33 -5.84 14.46
CA ILE A 213 1.20 -4.79 15.45
C ILE A 213 0.77 -5.42 16.75
N ARG A 214 1.64 -5.29 17.75
CA ARG A 214 1.36 -5.69 19.13
C ARG A 214 1.07 -4.45 19.94
N THR A 215 0.09 -4.55 20.84
CA THR A 215 -0.19 -3.46 21.78
C THR A 215 1.06 -3.15 22.61
N VAL A 216 1.44 -1.88 22.66
CA VAL A 216 2.61 -1.43 23.42
C VAL A 216 2.42 -1.77 24.89
N LYS A 217 3.34 -2.57 25.44
CA LYS A 217 3.27 -3.04 26.85
C LYS A 217 3.93 -2.09 27.84
N GLU A 218 4.88 -1.27 27.38
CA GLU A 218 5.64 -0.36 28.24
C GLU A 218 4.74 0.77 28.76
N PRO A 219 4.57 0.93 30.09
CA PRO A 219 3.65 1.93 30.66
C PRO A 219 3.96 3.37 30.25
N SER A 220 5.25 3.74 30.18
CA SER A 220 5.74 5.05 29.76
C SER A 220 5.23 5.43 28.35
N LEU A 221 5.37 4.50 27.40
CA LEU A 221 4.93 4.69 26.02
C LEU A 221 3.40 4.73 25.91
N ARG A 222 2.67 3.93 26.70
CA ARG A 222 1.21 3.97 26.73
C ARG A 222 0.69 5.34 27.19
N VAL A 223 1.28 5.90 28.24
CA VAL A 223 0.94 7.25 28.71
C VAL A 223 1.24 8.28 27.62
N LYS A 224 2.39 8.18 26.96
CA LYS A 224 2.77 9.07 25.86
C LYS A 224 1.75 9.05 24.71
N ILE A 225 1.28 7.87 24.30
CA ILE A 225 0.27 7.72 23.24
C ILE A 225 -1.04 8.42 23.63
N VAL A 226 -1.51 8.20 24.85
CA VAL A 226 -2.76 8.81 25.35
C VAL A 226 -2.62 10.33 25.45
N GLU A 227 -1.49 10.82 25.96
CA GLU A 227 -1.22 12.25 26.09
C GLU A 227 -1.14 12.93 24.72
N GLN A 228 -0.41 12.35 23.76
CA GLN A 228 -0.33 12.87 22.39
C GLN A 228 -1.70 12.88 21.72
N ARG A 229 -2.50 11.83 21.90
CA ARG A 229 -3.84 11.78 21.33
C ARG A 229 -4.75 12.86 21.91
N SER A 230 -4.71 13.04 23.23
CA SER A 230 -5.48 14.09 23.92
C SER A 230 -5.06 15.50 23.50
N LYS A 231 -3.75 15.75 23.33
CA LYS A 231 -3.23 17.01 22.78
C LYS A 231 -3.77 17.29 21.38
N PHE A 232 -3.77 16.28 20.51
CA PHE A 232 -4.31 16.41 19.17
C PHE A 232 -5.82 16.68 19.17
N ASP A 233 -6.60 15.95 19.97
CA ASP A 233 -8.05 16.13 20.05
C ASP A 233 -8.43 17.53 20.63
N THR A 234 -7.57 18.10 21.49
CA THR A 234 -7.78 19.44 22.07
C THR A 234 -7.40 20.57 21.09
N ASN A 235 -6.26 20.45 20.41
CA ASN A 235 -5.80 21.45 19.45
C ASN A 235 -5.01 20.81 18.28
N PRO A 236 -5.70 20.35 17.22
CA PRO A 236 -5.07 19.65 16.11
C PRO A 236 -4.02 20.49 15.38
N TYR A 237 -4.29 21.77 15.17
CA TYR A 237 -3.41 22.66 14.40
C TYR A 237 -2.07 22.93 15.10
N MET A 238 -2.08 23.04 16.43
CA MET A 238 -0.84 23.17 17.21
C MET A 238 0.01 21.91 17.10
N CYS A 239 -0.61 20.73 17.18
CA CYS A 239 0.10 19.46 17.03
C CYS A 239 0.69 19.32 15.62
N LEU A 240 -0.08 19.65 14.57
CA LEU A 240 0.42 19.65 13.19
C LEU A 240 1.64 20.58 13.03
N LYS A 241 1.58 21.78 13.61
CA LYS A 241 2.70 22.74 13.57
C LYS A 241 3.95 22.23 14.30
N GLU A 242 3.78 21.51 15.41
CA GLU A 242 4.87 20.92 16.18
C GLU A 242 5.61 19.83 15.38
N PHE A 243 4.87 18.99 14.64
CA PHE A 243 5.43 17.88 13.87
C PHE A 243 5.72 18.21 12.40
N GLN A 244 5.43 19.43 11.94
CA GLN A 244 5.57 19.85 10.55
C GLN A 244 6.98 19.61 10.01
N GLU A 245 8.02 20.02 10.75
CA GLU A 245 9.41 19.85 10.31
C GLU A 245 9.79 18.37 10.14
N GLN A 246 9.28 17.49 11.01
CA GLN A 246 9.54 16.05 10.92
C GLN A 246 8.77 15.43 9.75
N GLN A 247 7.51 15.84 9.53
CA GLN A 247 6.72 15.42 8.37
C GLN A 247 7.42 15.84 7.07
N ASP A 248 7.86 17.09 6.95
CA ASP A 248 8.52 17.59 5.74
C ASP A 248 9.84 16.85 5.47
N LYS A 249 10.63 16.55 6.52
CA LYS A 249 11.83 15.71 6.39
C LYS A 249 11.52 14.31 5.87
N LEU A 250 10.51 13.65 6.43
CA LEU A 250 10.12 12.30 6.01
C LEU A 250 9.56 12.31 4.58
N LYS A 251 8.74 13.29 4.24
CA LYS A 251 8.21 13.50 2.90
C LYS A 251 9.33 13.66 1.86
N ASN A 252 10.32 14.50 2.15
CA ASN A 252 11.48 14.68 1.27
C ASN A 252 12.29 13.39 1.14
N SER A 253 12.47 12.65 2.24
CA SER A 253 13.18 11.35 2.23
C SER A 253 12.49 10.33 1.31
N ILE A 254 11.15 10.26 1.34
CA ILE A 254 10.35 9.39 0.45
C ILE A 254 10.52 9.80 -1.01
N ILE A 255 10.44 11.11 -1.31
CA ILE A 255 10.58 11.63 -2.68
C ILE A 255 11.96 11.32 -3.25
N GLU A 256 13.01 11.56 -2.47
CA GLU A 256 14.39 11.26 -2.90
C GLU A 256 14.62 9.75 -3.06
N ALA A 257 14.06 8.93 -2.17
CA ALA A 257 14.10 7.47 -2.30
C ALA A 257 13.42 6.97 -3.58
N GLN A 258 12.24 7.52 -3.93
CA GLN A 258 11.54 7.19 -5.18
C GLN A 258 12.37 7.54 -6.42
N LYS A 259 13.09 8.67 -6.40
CA LYS A 259 13.97 9.09 -7.50
C LYS A 259 15.19 8.19 -7.65
N ARG A 260 15.79 7.74 -6.54
CA ARG A 260 17.00 6.90 -6.54
C ARG A 260 16.72 5.42 -6.78
N LEU A 261 15.52 4.93 -6.46
CA LEU A 261 15.16 3.51 -6.57
C LEU A 261 15.57 2.83 -7.90
N PRO A 262 15.43 3.46 -9.09
CA PRO A 262 15.86 2.85 -10.35
C PRO A 262 17.36 2.55 -10.43
N ASP A 263 18.18 3.36 -9.75
CA ASP A 263 19.64 3.27 -9.77
C ASP A 263 20.19 2.32 -8.69
N VAL A 264 19.39 1.96 -7.68
CA VAL A 264 19.84 1.07 -6.60
C VAL A 264 20.09 -0.34 -7.10
N THR A 265 21.31 -0.81 -6.85
CA THR A 265 21.77 -2.14 -7.26
C THR A 265 21.86 -3.11 -6.09
N ILE A 266 21.74 -4.40 -6.41
CA ILE A 266 21.95 -5.49 -5.46
C ILE A 266 22.95 -6.46 -6.07
N ASP A 267 23.99 -6.78 -5.30
CA ASP A 267 25.03 -7.70 -5.73
C ASP A 267 24.46 -9.08 -6.04
N TYR A 268 25.14 -9.78 -6.95
CA TYR A 268 24.73 -11.12 -7.34
C TYR A 268 24.76 -12.09 -6.15
N ASP A 269 25.80 -12.02 -5.32
CA ASP A 269 25.96 -12.89 -4.15
C ASP A 269 24.83 -12.67 -3.13
N LEU A 270 24.41 -11.42 -2.91
CA LEU A 270 23.27 -11.11 -2.04
C LEU A 270 21.96 -11.64 -2.61
N ARG A 271 21.77 -11.57 -3.93
CA ARG A 271 20.60 -12.17 -4.61
C ARG A 271 20.57 -13.69 -4.42
N VAL A 272 21.71 -14.35 -4.56
CA VAL A 272 21.83 -15.79 -4.33
C VAL A 272 21.50 -16.13 -2.87
N LYS A 273 22.03 -15.37 -1.89
CA LYS A 273 21.71 -15.56 -0.47
C LYS A 273 20.22 -15.35 -0.18
N ILE A 274 19.54 -14.39 -0.82
CA ILE A 274 18.08 -14.21 -0.68
C ILE A 274 17.34 -15.46 -1.16
N SER A 275 17.71 -16.00 -2.33
CA SER A 275 17.09 -17.21 -2.86
C SER A 275 17.41 -18.45 -2.04
N GLU A 276 18.62 -18.53 -1.46
CA GLU A 276 18.99 -19.59 -0.51
C GLU A 276 18.12 -19.54 0.75
N ILE A 277 17.85 -18.35 1.31
CA ILE A 277 16.94 -18.18 2.44
C ILE A 277 15.52 -18.60 2.07
N CYS A 278 15.02 -18.21 0.89
CA CYS A 278 13.69 -18.60 0.43
C CYS A 278 13.57 -20.12 0.25
N GLY A 279 14.61 -20.76 -0.32
CA GLY A 279 14.69 -22.22 -0.47
C GLY A 279 14.79 -22.96 0.86
N ALA A 280 15.60 -22.46 1.80
CA ALA A 280 15.74 -23.05 3.14
C ALA A 280 14.45 -22.95 3.98
N LEU A 281 13.61 -21.95 3.68
CA LEU A 281 12.33 -21.72 4.34
C LEU A 281 11.14 -22.43 3.65
N ASP A 282 11.39 -23.19 2.57
CA ASP A 282 10.36 -23.86 1.75
C ASP A 282 9.24 -22.91 1.29
N VAL A 283 9.63 -21.70 0.87
CA VAL A 283 8.70 -20.69 0.36
C VAL A 283 8.19 -21.11 -1.02
N ASP A 284 6.87 -21.04 -1.22
CA ASP A 284 6.24 -21.39 -2.48
C ASP A 284 6.53 -20.35 -3.59
N GLY A 285 7.08 -20.82 -4.70
CA GLY A 285 7.36 -20.01 -5.89
C GLY A 285 8.48 -18.95 -5.68
N LEU A 286 8.55 -17.99 -6.60
CA LEU A 286 9.62 -16.96 -6.63
C LEU A 286 9.16 -15.59 -6.09
N ARG A 287 7.94 -15.52 -5.57
CA ARG A 287 7.37 -14.24 -5.14
C ARG A 287 8.06 -13.71 -3.89
N GLY A 288 8.44 -14.60 -2.96
CA GLY A 288 9.27 -14.25 -1.80
C GLY A 288 10.59 -13.59 -2.22
N ASP A 289 11.27 -14.14 -3.21
CA ASP A 289 12.52 -13.61 -3.76
C ASP A 289 12.31 -12.21 -4.36
N ILE A 290 11.33 -12.04 -5.24
CA ILE A 290 11.05 -10.78 -5.94
C ILE A 290 10.73 -9.68 -4.94
N VAL A 291 9.84 -9.96 -3.99
CA VAL A 291 9.42 -9.00 -2.97
C VAL A 291 10.60 -8.62 -2.08
N THR A 292 11.39 -9.58 -1.62
CA THR A 292 12.55 -9.31 -0.75
C THR A 292 13.60 -8.45 -1.47
N ASN A 293 13.87 -8.73 -2.75
CA ASN A 293 14.77 -7.92 -3.57
C ASN A 293 14.28 -6.48 -3.71
N ARG A 294 13.00 -6.28 -4.04
CA ARG A 294 12.40 -4.95 -4.16
C ARG A 294 12.40 -4.19 -2.85
N ALA A 295 12.00 -4.85 -1.77
CA ALA A 295 11.98 -4.29 -0.43
C ALA A 295 13.38 -3.85 0.02
N ALA A 296 14.41 -4.66 -0.23
CA ALA A 296 15.78 -4.34 0.14
C ALA A 296 16.31 -3.13 -0.64
N LYS A 297 16.02 -3.04 -1.94
CA LYS A 297 16.33 -1.85 -2.76
C LYS A 297 15.59 -0.61 -2.30
N ALA A 298 14.29 -0.71 -2.01
CA ALA A 298 13.50 0.40 -1.51
C ALA A 298 14.02 0.89 -0.15
N PHE A 299 14.47 -0.03 0.71
CA PHE A 299 15.05 0.33 2.01
C PHE A 299 16.44 0.95 1.89
N ALA A 300 17.28 0.45 0.99
CA ALA A 300 18.57 1.08 0.68
C ALA A 300 18.36 2.50 0.11
N ALA A 301 17.43 2.68 -0.83
CA ALA A 301 17.07 3.99 -1.38
C ALA A 301 16.56 4.95 -0.28
N TYR A 302 15.76 4.45 0.66
CA TYR A 302 15.25 5.19 1.80
C TYR A 302 16.35 5.65 2.77
N ASN A 303 17.42 4.87 2.89
CA ASN A 303 18.59 5.19 3.72
C ASN A 303 19.70 5.92 2.96
N ASP A 304 19.40 6.53 1.80
CA ASP A 304 20.35 7.24 0.95
C ASP A 304 21.55 6.37 0.46
N LYS A 305 21.32 5.07 0.21
CA LYS A 305 22.34 4.14 -0.31
C LYS A 305 22.08 3.76 -1.77
N ASP A 306 23.16 3.63 -2.56
CA ASP A 306 23.12 3.18 -3.96
C ASP A 306 23.26 1.65 -4.12
N GLN A 307 23.70 0.97 -3.06
CA GLN A 307 23.89 -0.48 -3.03
C GLN A 307 23.23 -1.05 -1.78
N VAL A 308 22.54 -2.18 -1.97
CA VAL A 308 21.93 -2.95 -0.87
C VAL A 308 23.00 -3.66 -0.07
N ASP A 309 22.94 -3.56 1.25
CA ASP A 309 23.79 -4.33 2.16
C ASP A 309 23.04 -5.47 2.88
N ILE A 310 23.78 -6.28 3.65
CA ILE A 310 23.23 -7.39 4.44
C ILE A 310 22.25 -6.89 5.51
N GLY A 311 22.51 -5.73 6.12
CA GLY A 311 21.67 -5.15 7.16
C GLY A 311 20.31 -4.72 6.62
N ASP A 312 20.28 -4.21 5.39
CA ASP A 312 19.08 -3.83 4.67
C ASP A 312 18.18 -5.06 4.46
N ILE A 313 18.75 -6.16 3.99
CA ILE A 313 18.04 -7.44 3.79
C ILE A 313 17.52 -7.97 5.14
N LYS A 314 18.37 -8.01 6.19
CA LYS A 314 17.97 -8.50 7.53
C LYS A 314 16.77 -7.73 8.09
N THR A 315 16.69 -6.43 7.83
CA THR A 315 15.59 -5.59 8.29
C THR A 315 14.27 -5.91 7.60
N VAL A 316 14.26 -6.06 6.27
CA VAL A 316 13.02 -6.21 5.50
C VAL A 316 12.56 -7.65 5.32
N ILE A 317 13.46 -8.64 5.37
CA ILE A 317 13.14 -10.02 4.98
C ILE A 317 12.07 -10.66 5.87
N THR A 318 12.05 -10.29 7.16
CA THR A 318 11.02 -10.79 8.10
C THR A 318 9.62 -10.29 7.71
N LEU A 319 9.51 -9.07 7.17
CA LEU A 319 8.24 -8.53 6.64
C LEU A 319 7.80 -9.24 5.36
N CYS A 320 8.75 -9.71 4.55
CA CYS A 320 8.48 -10.26 3.22
C CYS A 320 8.13 -11.76 3.23
N LEU A 321 8.67 -12.52 4.19
CA LEU A 321 8.61 -13.98 4.17
C LEU A 321 7.76 -14.62 5.27
N ARG A 322 7.51 -13.95 6.41
CA ARG A 322 6.89 -14.60 7.58
C ARG A 322 5.52 -15.23 7.30
N HIS A 323 4.74 -14.59 6.43
CA HIS A 323 3.39 -15.00 6.05
C HIS A 323 3.36 -15.98 4.88
N ARG A 324 4.52 -16.24 4.28
CA ARG A 324 4.72 -17.23 3.21
C ARG A 324 5.20 -18.58 3.75
N LEU A 325 5.46 -18.67 5.05
CA LEU A 325 5.83 -19.92 5.68
C LEU A 325 4.63 -20.83 5.86
N ARG A 326 4.79 -22.10 5.51
CA ARG A 326 3.84 -23.14 5.87
C ARG A 326 3.93 -23.36 7.38
N LYS A 327 2.84 -23.09 8.09
CA LYS A 327 2.72 -23.43 9.51
C LYS A 327 2.49 -24.94 9.62
N ASP A 328 3.47 -25.66 10.14
CA ASP A 328 3.22 -27.03 10.61
C ASP A 328 2.42 -26.92 11.93
N PRO A 329 1.24 -27.55 12.06
CA PRO A 329 0.42 -27.48 13.28
C PRO A 329 1.14 -27.94 14.55
N LEU A 330 2.24 -28.67 14.41
CA LEU A 330 3.07 -29.16 15.52
C LEU A 330 4.22 -28.22 15.89
N GLU A 331 4.53 -27.21 15.08
CA GLU A 331 5.59 -26.24 15.37
C GLU A 331 5.09 -25.14 16.33
N THR A 332 5.81 -24.96 17.45
CA THR A 332 5.53 -23.93 18.47
C THR A 332 6.29 -22.62 18.24
N ILE A 333 7.14 -22.56 17.20
CA ILE A 333 8.00 -21.41 16.92
C ILE A 333 7.23 -20.39 16.06
N ASP A 334 7.21 -19.14 16.51
CA ASP A 334 6.67 -18.01 15.76
C ASP A 334 7.37 -17.88 14.39
N SER A 335 6.58 -17.80 13.31
CA SER A 335 7.06 -17.70 11.93
C SER A 335 8.13 -16.62 11.75
N GLY A 336 7.96 -15.45 12.39
CA GLY A 336 8.93 -14.36 12.32
C GLY A 336 10.28 -14.71 12.95
N ASN A 337 10.29 -15.50 14.03
CA ASN A 337 11.53 -15.94 14.67
C ASN A 337 12.24 -17.01 13.85
N LYS A 338 11.50 -17.93 13.23
CA LYS A 338 12.04 -18.93 12.30
C LYS A 338 12.78 -18.27 11.14
N VAL A 339 12.16 -17.26 10.51
CA VAL A 339 12.82 -16.46 9.46
C VAL A 339 14.11 -15.85 9.98
N ARG A 340 14.09 -15.15 11.13
CA ARG A 340 15.29 -14.51 11.68
C ARG A 340 16.43 -15.49 11.98
N GLN A 341 16.11 -16.69 12.47
CA GLN A 341 17.12 -17.72 12.73
C GLN A 341 17.79 -18.18 11.45
N VAL A 342 17.01 -18.52 10.41
CA VAL A 342 17.56 -18.93 9.11
C VAL A 342 18.37 -17.82 8.46
N VAL A 343 17.85 -16.60 8.50
CA VAL A 343 18.53 -15.40 7.99
C VAL A 343 19.87 -15.18 8.68
N ASN A 344 19.92 -15.31 10.01
CA ASN A 344 21.18 -15.16 10.74
C ASN A 344 22.18 -16.27 10.44
N ASN A 345 21.72 -17.49 10.15
CA ASN A 345 22.62 -18.60 9.80
C ASN A 345 23.20 -18.47 8.39
N ILE A 346 22.46 -17.90 7.43
CA ILE A 346 22.90 -17.77 6.03
C ILE A 346 23.64 -16.44 5.79
N LEU A 347 23.22 -15.38 6.48
CA LEU A 347 23.82 -14.04 6.41
C LEU A 347 24.85 -13.78 7.52
N THR A 348 25.50 -14.82 8.04
CA THR A 348 26.77 -14.68 8.78
C THR A 348 27.89 -14.25 7.83
N GLU A 349 28.78 -13.40 8.36
CA GLU A 349 29.85 -12.64 7.67
C GLU A 349 30.50 -13.35 6.47
#